data_AF-A0A836IN44-F1
#
_entry.id   AF-A0A836IN44-F1
#
_cell.length_a   1.000
_cell.length_b   1.000
_cell.length_c   1.000
_cell.angle_alpha   90.00
_cell.angle_beta   90.00
_cell.angle_gamma   90.00
#
_symmetry.space_group_name_H-M   'P 1'
#
loop_
_entity.id
_entity.type
_entity.pdbx_description
1 polymer ?
#
loop_
_entity_poly.entity_id
_entity_poly.type
_entity_poly.pdbx_seq_one_letter_code
_entity_poly.pdbx_strand_id
1 'polypeptide(L)'
;MASQIMIAVACLLAIAMMASAQICPPGTSSVNGQCRFNCQVANCDICDPSDLTHSTCATCSLGFRPGGSGTCEPMCTVLNCVLCSSSGNNACQTCQTGYLRTAAGMCRRGSGISNSATTTTTTAASVALACTIMAALFFTIAA
;
A
#
# COMPACT_ATOMS: atom_id res chain seq x y z
N MET A 1 -58.83 -13.67 39.63
CA MET A 1 -58.59 -13.06 38.30
C MET A 1 -57.65 -11.85 38.29
N ALA A 2 -57.27 -11.25 39.44
CA ALA A 2 -56.29 -10.14 39.50
C ALA A 2 -54.80 -10.55 39.43
N SER A 3 -54.45 -11.79 39.79
CA SER A 3 -53.05 -12.24 39.88
C SER A 3 -52.36 -12.48 38.52
N GLN A 4 -53.12 -12.92 37.51
CA GLN A 4 -52.62 -13.18 36.15
C GLN A 4 -52.26 -11.88 35.40
N ILE A 5 -52.92 -10.76 35.75
CA ILE A 5 -52.71 -9.45 35.10
C ILE A 5 -51.39 -8.82 35.57
N MET A 6 -51.04 -8.97 36.85
CA MET A 6 -49.79 -8.44 37.41
C MET A 6 -48.54 -9.12 36.83
N ILE A 7 -48.62 -10.43 36.56
CA ILE A 7 -47.52 -11.19 35.94
C ILE A 7 -47.34 -10.79 34.47
N ALA A 8 -48.44 -10.59 33.74
CA ALA A 8 -48.39 -10.16 32.34
C ALA A 8 -47.78 -8.75 32.19
N VAL A 9 -48.13 -7.81 33.07
CA VAL A 9 -47.60 -6.44 33.05
C VAL A 9 -46.11 -6.40 33.42
N ALA A 10 -45.67 -7.19 34.42
CA ALA A 10 -44.26 -7.31 34.77
C ALA A 10 -43.42 -7.91 33.63
N CYS A 11 -43.97 -8.88 32.90
CA CYS A 11 -43.29 -9.50 31.76
C CYS A 11 -43.16 -8.54 30.58
N LEU A 12 -44.18 -7.73 30.27
CA LEU A 12 -44.13 -6.70 29.22
C LEU A 12 -43.13 -5.58 29.52
N LEU A 13 -42.97 -5.19 30.78
CA LEU A 13 -41.97 -4.19 31.20
C LEU A 13 -40.53 -4.70 31.10
N ALA A 14 -40.28 -6.00 31.29
CA ALA A 14 -38.95 -6.59 31.18
C ALA A 14 -38.43 -6.63 29.73
N ILE A 15 -39.31 -6.81 28.74
CA ILE A 15 -38.93 -6.85 27.31
C ILE A 15 -38.54 -5.44 26.81
N ALA A 16 -39.07 -4.38 27.43
CA ALA A 16 -38.72 -2.99 27.10
C ALA A 16 -37.31 -2.57 27.56
N MET A 17 -36.69 -3.30 28.50
CA MET A 17 -35.36 -2.97 29.04
C MET A 17 -34.19 -3.54 28.22
N MET A 18 -34.45 -4.33 27.18
CA MET A 18 -33.40 -4.94 26.34
C MET A 18 -33.04 -4.12 25.09
N ALA A 19 -33.61 -2.92 24.93
CA ALA A 19 -33.60 -2.17 23.68
C ALA A 19 -32.32 -1.34 23.37
N SER A 20 -31.19 -1.54 24.04
CA SER A 20 -30.00 -0.70 23.78
C SER A 20 -28.67 -1.43 23.61
N ALA A 21 -28.65 -2.75 23.50
CA ALA A 21 -27.50 -3.42 22.91
C ALA A 21 -27.56 -3.20 21.38
N GLN A 22 -27.11 -2.04 20.91
CA GLN A 22 -26.91 -1.80 19.49
C GLN A 22 -25.83 -2.76 19.02
N ILE A 23 -26.25 -3.89 18.42
CA ILE A 23 -25.33 -4.88 17.87
C ILE A 23 -24.72 -4.23 16.63
N CYS A 24 -23.52 -3.67 16.79
CA CYS A 24 -22.76 -3.17 15.67
C CYS A 24 -22.21 -4.35 14.85
N PRO A 25 -22.17 -4.23 13.52
CA PRO A 25 -21.55 -5.25 12.69
C PRO A 25 -20.09 -5.45 13.11
N PRO A 26 -19.55 -6.67 12.94
CA PRO A 26 -18.18 -6.97 13.30
C PRO A 26 -17.20 -6.00 12.63
N GLY A 27 -16.17 -5.60 13.39
CA GLY A 27 -15.22 -4.56 12.97
C GLY A 27 -15.66 -3.12 13.24
N THR A 28 -16.80 -2.90 13.90
CA THR A 28 -17.27 -1.57 14.31
C THR A 28 -17.64 -1.52 15.79
N SER A 29 -17.51 -0.35 16.40
CA SER A 29 -17.92 -0.08 17.79
C SER A 29 -19.00 1.00 17.82
N SER A 30 -19.90 0.96 18.81
CA SER A 30 -20.87 2.05 19.01
C SER A 30 -20.16 3.26 19.62
N VAL A 31 -20.08 4.35 18.84
CA VAL A 31 -19.57 5.65 19.28
C VAL A 31 -20.71 6.65 19.13
N ASN A 32 -21.23 7.17 20.25
CA ASN A 32 -22.41 8.06 20.28
C ASN A 32 -23.64 7.48 19.56
N GLY A 33 -23.86 6.16 19.69
CA GLY A 33 -25.02 5.48 19.10
C GLY A 33 -24.91 5.22 17.59
N GLN A 34 -23.74 5.44 17.00
CA GLN A 34 -23.44 5.13 15.60
C GLN A 34 -22.33 4.07 15.55
N CYS A 35 -22.51 3.05 14.71
CA CYS A 35 -21.45 2.07 14.48
C CYS A 35 -20.35 2.72 13.64
N ARG A 36 -19.19 2.96 14.27
CA ARG A 36 -18.01 3.49 13.61
C ARG A 36 -16.93 2.43 13.56
N PHE A 37 -16.19 2.44 12.45
CA PHE A 37 -14.96 1.66 12.34
C PHE A 37 -13.97 2.13 13.41
N ASN A 38 -13.46 1.17 14.20
CA ASN A 38 -12.63 1.45 15.36
C ASN A 38 -11.56 0.36 15.57
N CYS A 39 -11.00 -0.20 14.49
CA CYS A 39 -9.83 -1.07 14.66
C CYS A 39 -8.67 -0.24 15.23
N GLN A 40 -8.06 -0.75 16.30
CA GLN A 40 -6.83 -0.17 16.85
C GLN A 40 -5.60 -0.55 16.00
N VAL A 41 -5.75 -1.55 15.11
CA VAL A 41 -4.71 -2.03 14.20
C VAL A 41 -4.56 -1.10 13.00
N ALA A 42 -3.34 -0.59 12.80
CA ALA A 42 -3.00 0.20 11.62
C ALA A 42 -3.09 -0.65 10.33
N ASN A 43 -3.53 -0.02 9.22
CA ASN A 43 -3.68 -0.67 7.90
C ASN A 43 -4.62 -1.88 7.93
N CYS A 44 -5.65 -1.82 8.77
CA CYS A 44 -6.73 -2.80 8.84
C CYS A 44 -7.98 -2.24 8.18
N ASP A 45 -8.58 -3.01 7.26
CA ASP A 45 -9.85 -2.65 6.61
C ASP A 45 -11.04 -3.28 7.34
N ILE A 46 -10.84 -4.44 7.99
CA ILE A 46 -11.88 -5.19 8.71
C ILE A 46 -11.28 -5.80 9.98
N CYS A 47 -11.72 -5.38 11.18
CA CYS A 47 -11.27 -6.02 12.43
C CYS A 47 -11.85 -7.43 12.55
N ASP A 48 -11.20 -8.26 13.36
CA ASP A 48 -11.74 -9.59 13.67
C ASP A 48 -13.13 -9.47 14.34
N PRO A 49 -14.19 -10.10 13.79
CA PRO A 49 -15.51 -10.17 14.41
C PRO A 49 -15.50 -10.73 15.84
N SER A 50 -14.52 -11.60 16.12
CA SER A 50 -14.39 -12.37 17.35
C SER A 50 -13.69 -11.57 18.45
N ASP A 51 -13.00 -10.49 18.09
CA ASP A 51 -12.28 -9.63 19.02
C ASP A 51 -13.09 -8.38 19.38
N LEU A 52 -13.63 -8.40 20.59
CA LEU A 52 -14.39 -7.28 21.15
C LEU A 52 -13.50 -6.09 21.55
N THR A 53 -12.18 -6.27 21.59
CA THR A 53 -11.20 -5.20 21.90
C THR A 53 -10.72 -4.46 20.66
N HIS A 54 -11.09 -4.94 19.46
CA HIS A 54 -10.69 -4.38 18.16
C HIS A 54 -9.17 -4.25 17.97
N SER A 55 -8.41 -5.13 18.62
CA SER A 55 -6.94 -5.22 18.62
C SER A 55 -6.41 -6.17 17.55
N THR A 56 -7.27 -6.97 16.91
CA THR A 56 -6.90 -7.88 15.82
C THR A 56 -7.62 -7.56 14.52
N CYS A 57 -6.94 -7.86 13.41
CA CYS A 57 -7.42 -7.59 12.06
C CYS A 57 -7.74 -8.88 11.30
N ALA A 58 -8.95 -8.97 10.73
CA ALA A 58 -9.34 -10.05 9.84
C ALA A 58 -8.94 -9.78 8.38
N THR A 59 -9.01 -8.52 7.93
CA THR A 59 -8.61 -8.14 6.56
C THR A 59 -7.78 -6.88 6.58
N CYS A 60 -6.53 -7.02 6.13
CA CYS A 60 -5.59 -5.91 6.01
C CYS A 60 -5.78 -5.15 4.70
N SER A 61 -5.42 -3.87 4.72
CA SER A 61 -5.41 -3.02 3.53
C SER A 61 -4.51 -3.59 2.44
N LEU A 62 -4.78 -3.20 1.20
CA LEU A 62 -4.06 -3.73 0.03
C LEU A 62 -2.54 -3.59 0.19
N GLY A 63 -1.83 -4.70 0.01
CA GLY A 63 -0.39 -4.77 0.16
C GLY A 63 0.12 -4.90 1.60
N PHE A 64 -0.79 -5.18 2.54
CA PHE A 64 -0.49 -5.72 3.86
C PHE A 64 -1.10 -7.13 3.99
N ARG A 65 -0.58 -7.93 4.92
CA ARG A 65 -1.07 -9.26 5.25
C ARG A 65 -1.20 -9.43 6.77
N PRO A 66 -2.07 -10.33 7.26
CA PRO A 66 -2.15 -10.65 8.67
C PRO A 66 -0.82 -11.25 9.15
N GLY A 67 -0.21 -10.64 10.16
CA GLY A 67 0.90 -11.16 10.93
C GLY A 67 0.41 -12.06 12.07
N GLY A 68 1.33 -12.77 12.72
CA GLY A 68 0.99 -13.76 13.75
C GLY A 68 0.26 -13.20 14.98
N SER A 69 0.34 -11.91 15.22
CA SER A 69 -0.34 -11.18 16.31
C SER A 69 -1.69 -10.57 15.93
N GLY A 70 -2.23 -10.85 14.74
CA GLY A 70 -3.44 -10.20 14.24
C GLY A 70 -3.21 -8.74 13.79
N THR A 71 -1.95 -8.33 13.67
CA THR A 71 -1.54 -7.03 13.13
C THR A 71 -1.32 -7.11 11.62
N CYS A 72 -1.49 -6.00 10.91
CA CYS A 72 -1.22 -5.95 9.47
C CYS A 72 0.24 -5.62 9.19
N GLU A 73 0.97 -6.60 8.64
CA GLU A 73 2.37 -6.46 8.26
C GLU A 73 2.49 -6.21 6.74
N PRO A 74 3.48 -5.42 6.28
CA PRO A 74 3.67 -5.19 4.86
C PRO A 74 3.84 -6.51 4.10
N MET A 75 3.02 -6.70 3.06
CA MET A 75 3.18 -7.80 2.15
C MET A 75 4.41 -7.54 1.29
N CYS A 76 5.31 -8.51 1.25
CA CYS A 76 6.59 -8.36 0.59
C CYS A 76 6.90 -9.64 -0.17
N THR A 77 6.41 -9.68 -1.39
CA THR A 77 6.61 -10.80 -2.32
C THR A 77 7.72 -10.52 -3.32
N VAL A 78 8.44 -9.39 -3.16
CA VAL A 78 9.58 -9.04 -4.00
C VAL A 78 10.71 -10.05 -3.81
N LEU A 79 11.05 -10.77 -4.86
CA LEU A 79 12.14 -11.75 -4.87
C LEU A 79 13.48 -11.07 -4.55
N ASN A 80 14.31 -11.71 -3.72
CA ASN A 80 15.59 -11.20 -3.23
C ASN A 80 15.48 -9.91 -2.38
N CYS A 81 14.32 -9.67 -1.75
CA CYS A 81 14.15 -8.59 -0.79
C CYS A 81 14.54 -9.04 0.63
N VAL A 82 15.38 -8.24 1.30
CA VAL A 82 15.80 -8.44 2.70
C VAL A 82 14.93 -7.62 3.64
N LEU A 83 14.66 -6.36 3.28
CA LEU A 83 13.82 -5.46 4.07
C LEU A 83 12.74 -4.87 3.21
N CYS A 84 11.51 -4.99 3.69
CA CYS A 84 10.32 -4.55 2.99
C CYS A 84 9.98 -3.11 3.37
N SER A 85 9.40 -2.37 2.44
CA SER A 85 8.92 -1.02 2.72
C SER A 85 7.73 -1.09 3.66
N SER A 86 7.72 -0.21 4.67
CA SER A 86 6.60 -0.03 5.59
C SER A 86 5.34 0.57 4.95
N SER A 87 5.43 1.05 3.72
CA SER A 87 4.31 1.74 3.05
C SER A 87 3.24 0.81 2.47
N GLY A 88 3.41 -0.51 2.57
CA GLY A 88 2.43 -1.48 2.04
C GLY A 88 2.39 -1.59 0.51
N ASN A 89 3.25 -0.90 -0.25
CA ASN A 89 3.19 -0.92 -1.71
C ASN A 89 3.82 -2.18 -2.35
N ASN A 90 3.97 -3.26 -1.58
CA ASN A 90 4.74 -4.44 -1.96
C ASN A 90 6.13 -4.08 -2.55
N ALA A 91 6.76 -3.06 -1.97
CA ALA A 91 8.04 -2.54 -2.42
C ALA A 91 9.15 -3.00 -1.47
N CYS A 92 10.29 -3.34 -2.03
CA CYS A 92 11.49 -3.64 -1.27
C CYS A 92 12.23 -2.35 -0.91
N GLN A 93 12.68 -2.24 0.35
CA GLN A 93 13.56 -1.18 0.83
C GLN A 93 15.04 -1.57 0.69
N THR A 94 15.39 -2.81 1.03
CA THR A 94 16.76 -3.34 0.96
C THR A 94 16.78 -4.67 0.23
N CYS A 95 17.54 -4.74 -0.87
CA CYS A 95 17.75 -5.97 -1.63
C CYS A 95 18.90 -6.81 -1.07
N GLN A 96 18.88 -8.11 -1.34
CA GLN A 96 19.98 -9.02 -1.00
C GLN A 96 21.27 -8.60 -1.72
N THR A 97 22.42 -8.92 -1.13
CA THR A 97 23.74 -8.66 -1.72
C THR A 97 23.80 -9.15 -3.17
N GLY A 98 24.25 -8.27 -4.09
CA GLY A 98 24.28 -8.53 -5.53
C GLY A 98 23.02 -8.11 -6.30
N TYR A 99 22.00 -7.57 -5.62
CA TYR A 99 20.80 -7.02 -6.23
C TYR A 99 20.66 -5.52 -5.93
N LEU A 100 20.18 -4.76 -6.92
CA LEU A 100 19.90 -3.33 -6.82
C LEU A 100 18.39 -3.08 -6.82
N ARG A 101 17.97 -2.10 -6.03
CA ARG A 101 16.57 -1.65 -5.95
C ARG A 101 16.23 -0.78 -7.15
N THR A 102 15.12 -1.08 -7.83
CA THR A 102 14.59 -0.25 -8.94
C THR A 102 13.70 0.88 -8.41
N ALA A 103 13.37 1.85 -9.25
CA ALA A 103 12.43 2.92 -8.90
C ALA A 103 11.03 2.39 -8.51
N ALA A 104 10.63 1.23 -9.06
CA ALA A 104 9.39 0.55 -8.72
C ALA A 104 9.49 -0.30 -7.43
N GLY A 105 10.61 -0.25 -6.70
CA GLY A 105 10.79 -1.01 -5.47
C GLY A 105 11.04 -2.50 -5.66
N MET A 106 11.44 -2.95 -6.85
CA MET A 106 11.81 -4.35 -7.10
C MET A 106 13.33 -4.56 -6.95
N CYS A 107 13.76 -5.78 -6.66
CA CYS A 107 15.17 -6.15 -6.63
C CYS A 107 15.58 -6.85 -7.93
N ARG A 108 16.57 -6.30 -8.62
CA ARG A 108 17.14 -6.89 -9.84
C ARG A 108 18.62 -7.13 -9.67
N ARG A 109 19.14 -8.22 -10.25
CA ARG A 109 20.57 -8.53 -10.16
C ARG A 109 21.32 -7.33 -10.74
N GLY A 110 22.30 -6.83 -10.00
CA GLY A 110 23.16 -5.76 -10.47
C GLY A 110 24.04 -6.29 -11.60
N SER A 111 23.51 -6.34 -12.82
CA SER A 111 24.35 -6.42 -14.00
C SER A 111 25.14 -5.13 -14.03
N GLY A 112 26.45 -5.20 -13.84
CA GLY A 112 27.33 -4.04 -13.96
C GLY A 112 26.98 -3.27 -15.24
N ILE A 113 26.73 -1.98 -15.08
CA ILE A 113 26.74 -0.94 -16.12
C ILE A 113 26.19 -1.43 -17.48
N SER A 114 24.89 -1.35 -17.70
CA SER A 114 24.43 -1.09 -19.06
C SER A 114 24.54 0.41 -19.29
N ASN A 115 25.70 0.83 -19.79
CA ASN A 115 25.79 2.05 -20.58
C ASN A 115 24.87 1.83 -21.80
N SER A 116 23.59 2.15 -21.66
CA SER A 116 22.74 2.48 -22.80
C SER A 116 22.95 3.96 -23.15
N ALA A 117 24.21 4.37 -23.26
CA ALA A 117 24.57 5.46 -24.17
C ALA A 117 24.77 4.76 -25.51
N THR A 118 23.71 4.75 -26.31
CA THR A 118 23.67 4.26 -27.68
C THR A 118 24.87 4.81 -28.45
N THR A 119 25.93 4.00 -28.60
CA THR A 119 27.00 4.24 -29.55
C THR A 119 26.43 4.02 -30.95
N THR A 120 25.84 5.06 -31.54
CA THR A 120 25.56 5.10 -32.97
C THR A 120 26.72 5.80 -33.67
N THR A 121 27.85 5.10 -33.74
CA THR A 121 28.83 5.32 -34.81
C THR A 121 28.41 4.46 -35.99
N THR A 122 27.66 5.03 -36.93
CA THR A 122 27.62 4.53 -38.31
C THR A 122 27.84 5.71 -39.24
N THR A 123 29.03 5.68 -39.84
CA THR A 123 29.45 6.41 -41.03
C THR A 123 28.46 6.31 -42.19
N ALA A 124 28.41 7.40 -42.95
CA ALA A 124 28.02 7.51 -44.36
C ALA A 124 26.54 7.35 -44.73
N ALA A 125 25.82 8.47 -44.81
CA ALA A 125 25.30 9.03 -46.06
C ALA A 125 24.54 10.34 -45.76
N SER A 126 24.84 11.39 -46.54
CA SER A 126 24.03 12.59 -46.87
C SER A 126 22.69 12.74 -46.12
N VAL A 127 22.38 13.85 -45.44
CA VAL A 127 21.98 15.13 -46.06
C VAL A 127 22.01 16.23 -44.99
N ALA A 128 22.64 17.35 -45.37
CA ALA A 128 22.43 18.73 -44.93
C ALA A 128 21.94 19.02 -43.49
N LEU A 129 22.81 19.66 -42.71
CA LEU A 129 22.49 21.01 -42.22
C LEU A 129 23.80 21.78 -42.01
N ALA A 130 24.07 22.66 -42.96
CA ALA A 130 25.17 23.62 -42.93
C ALA A 130 24.90 24.67 -41.86
N CYS A 131 25.88 24.93 -40.99
CA CYS A 131 26.33 26.27 -40.59
C CYS A 131 27.28 26.14 -39.40
N THR A 132 28.32 26.97 -39.39
CA THR A 132 29.47 26.96 -38.46
C THR A 132 30.45 25.85 -38.85
N ILE A 133 31.72 26.05 -39.19
CA ILE A 133 32.69 27.07 -38.81
C ILE A 133 33.77 27.06 -39.92
N MET A 134 33.93 28.13 -40.70
CA MET A 134 35.15 28.32 -41.51
C MET A 134 35.41 29.80 -41.83
N ALA A 135 35.40 30.62 -40.77
CA ALA A 135 36.08 31.90 -40.78
C ALA A 135 37.53 31.67 -40.37
N ALA A 136 38.38 31.39 -41.37
CA ALA A 136 39.86 31.28 -41.37
C ALA A 136 40.20 30.14 -42.34
N LEU A 137 40.57 30.33 -43.61
CA LEU A 137 41.86 30.86 -44.05
C LEU A 137 41.85 30.91 -45.60
N PHE A 138 41.26 31.93 -46.21
CA PHE A 138 41.47 32.25 -47.64
C PHE A 138 41.42 33.76 -47.89
N PHE A 139 42.00 34.55 -46.98
CA PHE A 139 42.64 35.79 -47.41
C PHE A 139 43.93 35.39 -48.13
N THR A 140 44.20 36.02 -49.27
CA THR A 140 45.16 35.64 -50.33
C THR A 140 44.53 34.57 -51.25
N ILE A 141 44.19 34.83 -52.52
CA ILE A 141 45.00 35.49 -53.56
C ILE A 141 44.09 36.07 -54.68
N ALA A 142 44.30 37.35 -55.00
CA ALA A 142 44.19 38.04 -56.30
C ALA A 142 43.04 37.74 -57.29
N ALA A 143 42.14 38.72 -57.44
CA ALA A 143 41.85 39.40 -58.72
C ALA A 143 41.33 40.81 -58.42
#